data_AF-A0A7C2X0R7-F1
#
_entry.id   AF-A0A7C2X0R7-F1
#
_cell.length_a   1.000
_cell.length_b   1.000
_cell.length_c   1.000
_cell.angle_alpha   90.00
_cell.angle_beta   90.00
_cell.angle_gamma   90.00
#
_symmetry.space_group_name_H-M   'P 1'
#
loop_
_entity.id
_entity.type
_entity.pdbx_description
1 polymer ?
#
loop_
_entity_poly.entity_id
_entity_poly.type
_entity_poly.pdbx_seq_one_letter_code
_entity_poly.pdbx_strand_id
1 'polypeptide(L)'
;LGIYGNTVIIDHGLGLFSFYAHLSAIDVEEGDPVEKGDPIGRSGMTGLAGGDHLHFGIFLGKQFVNPVEWWDPGWIQDNILGKANLP
;
A
#
# COMPACT_ATOMS: atom_id res chain seq x y z
N LEU A 1 3.87 11.89 -14.21
CA LEU A 1 2.86 10.88 -13.84
C LEU A 1 3.04 9.68 -14.76
N GLY A 2 3.56 8.58 -14.23
CA GLY A 2 3.66 7.32 -14.97
C GLY A 2 2.30 6.62 -15.05
N ILE A 3 2.31 5.32 -15.36
CA ILE A 3 1.09 4.51 -15.46
C ILE A 3 0.20 4.57 -14.21
N TYR A 4 0.78 4.85 -13.04
CA TYR A 4 0.09 4.85 -11.76
C TYR A 4 -0.63 6.16 -11.40
N GLY A 5 -0.39 7.25 -12.13
CA GLY A 5 -1.02 8.52 -11.79
C GLY A 5 -0.60 9.03 -10.40
N ASN A 6 -1.51 9.75 -9.73
CA ASN A 6 -1.30 10.21 -8.36
C ASN A 6 -1.24 8.98 -7.44
N THR A 7 -0.20 8.90 -6.62
CA THR A 7 0.11 7.70 -5.85
C THR A 7 0.54 8.09 -4.45
N VAL A 8 0.01 7.38 -3.45
CA VAL A 8 0.53 7.37 -2.08
C VAL A 8 1.18 6.01 -1.82
N ILE A 9 2.36 6.04 -1.20
CA ILE A 9 3.07 4.86 -0.72
C ILE A 9 3.24 5.02 0.79
N ILE A 10 2.82 4.02 1.55
CA ILE A 10 3.01 3.98 3.00
C ILE A 10 4.08 2.93 3.30
N ASP A 11 5.13 3.35 4.00
CA ASP A 11 6.14 2.47 4.58
C ASP A 11 5.66 1.95 5.94
N HIS A 12 5.50 0.63 6.05
CA HIS A 12 5.11 -0.04 7.31
C HIS A 12 6.32 -0.54 8.10
N GLY A 13 7.54 -0.22 7.65
CA GLY A 13 8.80 -0.73 8.18
C GLY A 13 9.18 -2.08 7.60
N LEU A 14 10.42 -2.50 7.89
CA LEU A 14 10.98 -3.80 7.45
C LEU A 14 10.92 -4.04 5.92
N GLY A 15 10.82 -2.96 5.14
CA GLY A 15 10.68 -3.02 3.70
C GLY A 15 9.29 -3.45 3.21
N LEU A 16 8.27 -3.46 4.06
CA LEU A 16 6.88 -3.68 3.69
C LEU A 16 6.21 -2.34 3.36
N PHE A 17 5.60 -2.26 2.19
CA PHE A 17 4.92 -1.05 1.76
C PHE A 17 3.52 -1.35 1.24
N SER A 18 2.59 -0.43 1.49
CA SER A 18 1.32 -0.39 0.77
C SER A 18 1.30 0.75 -0.26
N PHE A 19 0.58 0.50 -1.33
CA PHE A 19 0.58 1.28 -2.56
C PHE A 19 -0.85 1.63 -2.94
N TYR A 20 -1.12 2.92 -3.20
CA TYR A 20 -2.45 3.43 -3.53
C TYR A 20 -2.34 4.35 -4.75
N ALA A 21 -2.80 3.89 -5.91
CA ALA A 21 -2.65 4.59 -7.19
C ALA A 21 -3.97 4.95 -7.86
N HIS A 22 -3.86 5.69 -8.96
CA HIS A 22 -4.94 6.29 -9.74
C HIS A 22 -5.76 7.35 -9.00
N LEU A 23 -5.23 7.90 -7.90
CA LEU A 23 -5.96 8.81 -7.03
C LEU A 23 -6.40 10.09 -7.76
N SER A 24 -7.59 10.60 -7.45
CA SER A 24 -8.05 11.91 -7.93
C SER A 24 -7.47 13.05 -7.09
N ALA A 25 -7.27 12.81 -5.80
CA ALA A 25 -6.66 13.73 -4.84
C ALA A 25 -5.78 12.97 -3.85
N ILE A 26 -4.73 13.63 -3.40
CA ILE A 26 -3.85 13.19 -2.31
C ILE A 26 -4.09 14.14 -1.15
N ASP A 27 -4.39 13.60 0.04
CA ASP A 27 -4.74 14.38 1.23
C ASP A 27 -3.61 14.34 2.30
N VAL A 28 -2.43 13.81 1.96
CA VAL A 28 -1.22 13.69 2.81
C VAL A 28 0.04 14.14 2.08
N GLU A 29 1.09 14.47 2.82
CA GLU A 29 2.40 14.83 2.29
C GLU A 29 3.48 13.77 2.60
N GLU A 30 4.61 13.83 1.90
CA GLU A 30 5.73 12.95 2.16
C GLU A 30 6.29 13.21 3.57
N GLY A 31 6.37 12.15 4.38
CA GLY A 31 6.86 12.21 5.76
C GLY A 31 5.76 12.34 6.81
N ASP A 32 4.49 12.51 6.42
CA ASP A 32 3.38 12.50 7.36
C ASP A 32 3.24 11.13 8.05
N PRO A 33 3.04 11.08 9.38
CA PRO A 33 2.62 9.86 10.05
C PRO A 33 1.18 9.53 9.65
N VAL A 34 0.91 8.26 9.36
CA VAL A 34 -0.43 7.76 8.99
C VAL A 34 -0.78 6.60 9.91
N GLU A 35 -1.94 6.67 10.56
CA GLU A 35 -2.50 5.57 11.33
C GLU A 35 -3.54 4.78 10.54
N LYS A 36 -3.84 3.56 11.01
CA LYS A 36 -4.86 2.73 10.40
C LYS A 36 -6.23 3.41 10.50
N GLY A 37 -6.79 3.74 9.34
CA GLY A 37 -8.12 4.36 9.23
C GLY A 37 -8.07 5.82 8.80
N ASP A 38 -6.88 6.44 8.78
CA ASP A 38 -6.72 7.81 8.31
C ASP A 38 -6.99 7.92 6.81
N PRO A 39 -7.70 8.98 6.37
CA PRO A 39 -7.87 9.27 4.95
C PRO A 39 -6.55 9.80 4.37
N ILE A 40 -6.07 9.16 3.29
CA ILE A 40 -4.84 9.55 2.59
C ILE A 40 -5.10 10.17 1.20
N GLY A 41 -6.35 10.13 0.73
CA GLY A 41 -6.72 10.55 -0.61
C GLY A 41 -8.07 10.01 -1.06
N ARG A 42 -8.38 10.24 -2.33
CA ARG A 42 -9.62 9.81 -2.99
C ARG A 42 -9.31 9.01 -4.24
N SER A 43 -10.07 7.93 -4.51
CA SER A 43 -9.94 7.17 -5.76
C SER A 43 -10.21 8.05 -6.98
N GLY A 44 -9.79 7.60 -8.15
CA GLY A 44 -10.00 8.34 -9.37
C GLY A 44 -9.52 7.57 -10.58
N MET A 45 -9.08 8.32 -11.59
CA MET A 45 -8.67 7.79 -12.89
C MET A 45 -7.38 8.42 -13.42
N THR A 46 -6.49 8.88 -12.54
CA THR A 46 -5.20 9.46 -12.99
C THR A 46 -4.24 8.36 -13.47
N GLY A 47 -3.33 8.70 -14.39
CA GLY A 47 -2.43 7.71 -15.00
C GLY A 47 -3.11 6.90 -16.10
N LEU A 48 -2.76 5.61 -16.20
CA LEU A 48 -3.32 4.67 -17.18
C LEU A 48 -4.47 3.87 -16.55
N ALA A 49 -5.48 4.56 -16.03
CA ALA A 49 -6.68 3.94 -15.47
C ALA A 49 -7.77 3.80 -16.55
N GLY A 50 -8.40 2.62 -16.64
CA GLY A 50 -9.52 2.37 -17.56
C GLY A 50 -10.87 2.94 -17.08
N GLY A 51 -10.93 3.45 -15.86
CA GLY A 51 -12.11 3.98 -15.19
C GLY A 51 -11.80 4.37 -13.75
N ASP A 52 -12.77 4.93 -13.03
CA ASP A 52 -12.59 5.26 -11.60
C ASP A 52 -12.45 3.98 -10.77
N HIS A 53 -11.26 3.80 -10.20
CA HIS A 53 -10.97 2.72 -9.26
C HIS A 53 -9.73 3.04 -8.42
N LEU A 54 -9.53 2.26 -7.36
CA LEU A 54 -8.28 2.24 -6.62
C LEU A 54 -7.41 1.09 -7.13
N HIS A 55 -6.20 1.39 -7.58
CA HIS A 55 -5.17 0.35 -7.73
C HIS A 55 -4.42 0.24 -6.41
N PHE A 56 -4.66 -0.88 -5.71
CA PHE A 56 -4.04 -1.18 -4.45
C PHE A 56 -2.99 -2.29 -4.62
N GLY A 57 -1.84 -2.13 -3.97
CA GLY A 57 -0.78 -3.14 -3.97
C GLY A 57 -0.03 -3.19 -2.66
N ILE A 58 0.65 -4.32 -2.44
CA ILE A 58 1.66 -4.48 -1.40
C ILE A 58 2.96 -4.86 -2.09
N PHE A 59 4.07 -4.28 -1.64
CA PHE A 59 5.39 -4.73 -2.06
C PHE A 59 6.31 -4.92 -0.86
N LEU A 60 7.10 -5.99 -0.92
CA LEU A 60 8.14 -6.31 0.04
C LEU A 60 9.50 -6.09 -0.65
N GLY A 61 10.23 -5.07 -0.22
CA GLY A 61 11.41 -4.58 -0.89
C GLY A 61 11.09 -4.10 -2.30
N LYS A 62 11.46 -4.90 -3.31
CA LYS A 62 11.26 -4.58 -4.74
C LYS A 62 10.24 -5.49 -5.44
N GLN A 63 9.56 -6.36 -4.68
CA GLN A 63 8.68 -7.38 -5.24
C GLN A 63 7.24 -7.11 -4.83
N PHE A 64 6.35 -6.99 -5.81
CA PHE A 64 4.90 -7.03 -5.57
C PHE A 64 4.49 -8.42 -5.08
N VAL A 65 3.70 -8.44 -4.02
CA VAL A 65 3.22 -9.65 -3.35
C VAL A 65 1.69 -9.67 -3.35
N ASN A 66 1.09 -10.82 -3.02
CA ASN A 66 -0.36 -10.93 -2.96
C ASN A 66 -0.89 -10.13 -1.76
N PRO A 67 -1.70 -9.07 -1.95
CA PRO A 67 -2.13 -8.25 -0.82
C PRO A 67 -3.00 -9.00 0.19
N VAL A 68 -3.73 -10.04 -0.24
CA VAL A 68 -4.62 -10.83 0.63
C VAL A 68 -3.84 -11.48 1.77
N GLU A 69 -2.59 -11.90 1.51
CA GLU A 69 -1.70 -12.49 2.50
C GLU A 69 -1.37 -11.51 3.65
N TRP A 70 -1.23 -10.23 3.32
CA TRP A 70 -0.83 -9.18 4.27
C TRP A 70 -2.02 -8.52 4.98
N TRP A 71 -3.24 -8.96 4.68
CA TRP A 71 -4.44 -8.60 5.42
C TRP A 71 -4.90 -9.70 6.37
N ASP A 72 -4.38 -10.92 6.22
CA ASP A 72 -4.70 -12.07 7.07
C ASP A 72 -3.70 -12.18 8.24
N PRO A 73 -4.14 -11.95 9.49
CA PRO A 73 -3.28 -12.10 10.65
C PRO A 73 -2.71 -13.51 10.81
N GLY A 74 -3.44 -14.55 10.40
CA GLY A 74 -2.98 -15.94 10.49
C GLY A 74 -1.82 -16.20 9.54
N TRP A 75 -1.95 -15.79 8.28
CA TRP A 75 -0.86 -15.87 7.31
C TRP A 75 0.39 -15.14 7.78
N ILE A 76 0.24 -13.91 8.30
CA ILE A 76 1.36 -13.11 8.81
C ILE A 76 2.04 -13.82 9.99
N GLN A 77 1.26 -14.36 10.92
CA GLN A 77 1.79 -15.09 12.06
C GLN A 77 2.59 -16.32 11.60
N ASP A 78 2.02 -17.13 10.71
CA ASP A 78 2.62 -18.40 10.31
C ASP A 78 3.82 -18.23 9.37
N ASN A 79 3.86 -17.16 8.58
CA ASN A 79 4.86 -16.98 7.52
C ASN A 79 5.90 -15.90 7.80
N ILE A 80 5.59 -14.94 8.66
CA ILE A 80 6.49 -13.85 8.99
C ILE A 80 6.91 -13.96 10.46
N LEU A 81 5.98 -13.69 11.39
CA LEU A 81 6.32 -13.50 12.81
C LEU A 81 6.87 -14.78 13.44
N GLY A 82 6.19 -15.92 13.24
CA GLY A 82 6.59 -17.21 13.79
C GLY A 82 7.89 -17.77 13.21
N LYS A 83 8.34 -17.27 12.05
CA LYS A 83 9.59 -17.71 11.39
C LYS A 83 10.76 -16.76 11.63
N ALA A 84 10.48 -15.48 11.87
CA ALA A 84 11.51 -14.46 11.96
C ALA A 84 12.23 -14.41 13.31
N ASN A 85 11.83 -15.21 14.32
CA ASN A 85 12.30 -15.10 15.71
C ASN A 85 12.29 -13.64 16.20
N LEU A 86 11.36 -12.84 15.69
CA LEU A 86 11.13 -11.49 16.17
C LEU A 86 10.40 -11.61 17.52
N PRO A 87 10.75 -10.80 18.52
CA PRO A 87 10.09 -10.81 19.82
C PRO A 87 8.59 -10.54 19.71
#